data_AF-A0A7C5GHX8-F1
#
_entry.id   AF-A0A7C5GHX8-F1
#
_cell.length_a   1.000
_cell.length_b   1.000
_cell.length_c   1.000
_cell.angle_alpha   90.00
_cell.angle_beta   90.00
_cell.angle_gamma   90.00
#
_symmetry.space_group_name_H-M   'P 1'
#
loop_
_entity.id
_entity.type
_entity.pdbx_description
1 polymer ?
#
loop_
_entity_poly.entity_id
_entity_poly.type
_entity_poly.pdbx_seq_one_letter_code
_entity_poly.pdbx_strand_id
1 'polypeptide(L)'
;LGGIKSLYFFFGSVAFLAIINATVTLPFGIAILVLFLIMANLGMANGAVFQLVPQRFGKDIGIMTGIIGAAGGLGGTALIKTLGWSKGAFDGYGAGFMIFAGVVLVAIAGISLVKTRWRTTWGANAGGII
;
A
#
# COMPACT_ATOMS: atom_id res chain seq x y z
N LEU A 1 -1.71 18.58 -5.51
CA LEU A 1 -0.82 17.40 -5.64
C LEU A 1 -1.70 16.18 -5.87
N GLY A 2 -1.65 15.55 -7.06
CA GLY A 2 -2.55 14.44 -7.38
C GLY A 2 -2.33 13.24 -6.46
N GLY A 3 -3.41 12.67 -5.90
CA GLY A 3 -3.35 11.57 -4.93
C GLY A 3 -2.49 10.38 -5.38
N ILE A 4 -2.42 10.15 -6.69
CA ILE A 4 -1.56 9.11 -7.28
C ILE A 4 -0.07 9.40 -7.07
N LYS A 5 0.42 10.65 -7.17
CA LYS A 5 1.85 10.96 -6.90
C LYS A 5 2.20 10.73 -5.43
N SER A 6 1.29 11.04 -4.51
CA SER A 6 1.47 10.76 -3.08
C SER A 6 1.57 9.27 -2.79
N LEU A 7 0.78 8.46 -3.51
CA LEU A 7 0.73 7.01 -3.35
C LEU A 7 2.04 6.32 -3.75
N TYR A 8 2.68 6.79 -4.83
CA TYR A 8 4.02 6.34 -5.22
C TYR A 8 5.08 6.69 -4.17
N PHE A 9 5.01 7.88 -3.59
CA PHE A 9 5.97 8.31 -2.56
C PHE A 9 5.85 7.47 -1.28
N PHE A 10 4.62 7.21 -0.82
CA PHE A 10 4.37 6.44 0.39
C PHE A 10 4.70 4.95 0.22
N PHE A 11 4.26 4.31 -0.86
CA PHE A 11 4.60 2.91 -1.09
C PHE A 11 6.08 2.71 -1.41
N GLY A 12 6.72 3.65 -2.11
CA GLY A 12 8.17 3.63 -2.33
C GLY A 12 8.96 3.72 -1.03
N SER A 13 8.54 4.59 -0.11
CA SER A 13 9.15 4.70 1.22
C SER A 13 8.95 3.43 2.05
N VAL A 14 7.75 2.82 2.01
CA VAL A 14 7.48 1.54 2.68
C VAL A 14 8.36 0.41 2.13
N ALA A 15 8.48 0.29 0.81
CA ALA A 15 9.31 -0.73 0.19
C ALA A 15 10.78 -0.59 0.59
N PHE A 16 11.31 0.63 0.57
CA PHE A 16 12.70 0.91 0.98
C PHE A 16 12.95 0.57 2.46
N LEU A 17 12.04 1.00 3.34
CA LEU A 17 12.13 0.72 4.77
C LEU A 17 12.01 -0.77 5.09
N ALA A 18 11.13 -1.50 4.37
CA ALA A 18 10.97 -2.95 4.53
C ALA A 18 12.21 -3.72 4.05
N ILE A 19 12.83 -3.30 2.94
CA ILE A 19 14.08 -3.90 2.44
C ILE A 19 15.22 -3.69 3.44
N ILE A 20 15.38 -2.48 3.98
CA ILE A 20 16.39 -2.19 5.01
C ILE A 20 16.19 -3.09 6.24
N ASN A 21 14.96 -3.26 6.69
CA ASN A 21 14.64 -4.14 7.82
C ASN A 21 14.93 -5.62 7.53
N ALA A 22 14.82 -6.04 6.26
CA ALA A 22 15.08 -7.40 5.83
C ALA A 22 16.57 -7.70 5.58
N THR A 23 17.37 -6.71 5.16
CA THR A 23 18.79 -6.90 4.80
C THR A 23 19.78 -6.53 5.89
N VAL A 24 19.39 -5.67 6.84
CA VAL A 24 20.27 -5.19 7.92
C VAL A 24 19.69 -5.62 9.26
N THR A 25 20.48 -6.27 10.10
CA THR A 25 20.14 -6.48 11.52
C THR A 25 20.20 -5.14 12.25
N LEU A 26 19.08 -4.43 12.28
CA LEU A 26 18.96 -3.16 12.99
C LEU A 26 18.80 -3.39 14.50
N PRO A 27 19.39 -2.52 15.34
CA PRO A 27 19.11 -2.52 16.77
C PRO A 27 17.62 -2.27 17.02
N PHE A 28 17.08 -2.93 18.05
CA PHE A 28 15.64 -3.01 18.33
C PHE A 28 14.92 -1.65 18.29
N GLY A 29 15.53 -0.59 18.83
CA GLY A 29 14.96 0.76 18.81
C GLY A 29 14.80 1.35 17.41
N ILE A 30 15.75 1.10 16.50
CA ILE A 30 15.66 1.59 15.10
C ILE A 30 14.64 0.77 14.31
N ALA A 31 14.57 -0.54 14.56
CA ALA A 31 13.57 -1.41 13.93
C ALA A 31 12.13 -0.96 14.25
N ILE A 32 11.85 -0.54 15.49
CA ILE A 32 10.55 0.02 15.88
C ILE A 32 10.26 1.33 15.14
N LEU A 33 11.24 2.24 15.07
CA LEU A 33 11.07 3.53 14.39
C LEU A 33 10.77 3.33 12.90
N VAL A 34 11.48 2.41 12.25
CA VAL A 34 11.23 1.99 10.86
C VAL A 34 9.83 1.40 10.69
N LEU A 35 9.39 0.54 11.62
CA LEU A 35 8.04 -0.03 11.60
C LEU A 35 6.95 1.04 11.73
N PHE A 36 7.16 2.02 12.62
CA PHE A 36 6.26 3.17 12.78
C PHE A 36 6.16 3.99 11.50
N LEU A 37 7.29 4.26 10.84
CA LEU A 37 7.30 4.95 9.55
C LEU A 37 6.58 4.15 8.47
N ILE A 38 6.75 2.83 8.42
CA ILE A 38 6.00 1.96 7.51
C ILE A 38 4.50 2.11 7.74
N MET A 39 4.05 2.00 8.99
CA MET A 39 2.63 2.10 9.35
C MET A 39 2.05 3.49 9.06
N ALA A 40 2.81 4.56 9.32
CA ALA A 40 2.41 5.93 9.04
C ALA A 40 2.22 6.17 7.53
N ASN A 41 3.16 5.70 6.70
CA ASN A 41 3.06 5.80 5.25
C ASN A 41 1.89 4.96 4.70
N LEU A 42 1.65 3.77 5.25
CA LEU A 42 0.51 2.92 4.88
C LEU A 42 -0.83 3.60 5.23
N GLY A 43 -0.91 4.26 6.39
CA GLY A 43 -2.08 5.04 6.80
C GLY A 43 -2.36 6.21 5.86
N MET A 44 -1.32 6.96 5.47
CA MET A 44 -1.46 8.05 4.48
C MET A 44 -1.83 7.54 3.09
N ALA A 45 -1.30 6.38 2.66
CA ALA A 45 -1.69 5.74 1.42
C ALA A 45 -3.19 5.37 1.41
N ASN A 46 -3.69 4.78 2.49
CA ASN A 46 -5.12 4.48 2.65
C ASN A 46 -5.97 5.77 2.60
N GLY A 47 -5.53 6.84 3.27
CA GLY A 47 -6.20 8.15 3.21
C GLY A 47 -6.31 8.70 1.78
N ALA A 48 -5.25 8.58 0.98
CA ALA A 48 -5.28 8.98 -0.43
C ALA A 48 -6.23 8.11 -1.28
N VAL A 49 -6.33 6.80 -1.01
CA VAL A 49 -7.29 5.92 -1.69
C VAL A 49 -8.73 6.35 -1.36
N PHE A 50 -9.05 6.57 -0.08
CA PHE A 50 -10.39 6.99 0.34
C PHE A 50 -10.80 8.38 -0.15
N GLN A 51 -9.85 9.24 -0.55
CA GLN A 51 -10.16 10.49 -1.23
C GLN A 51 -10.51 10.29 -2.72
N LEU A 52 -9.92 9.29 -3.38
CA LEU A 52 -10.16 9.02 -4.81
C LEU A 52 -11.47 8.24 -5.05
N VAL A 53 -11.88 7.40 -4.11
CA VAL A 53 -13.11 6.60 -4.19
C VAL A 53 -14.38 7.45 -4.40
N PRO A 54 -14.69 8.48 -3.59
CA PRO A 54 -15.89 9.31 -3.77
C PRO A 54 -15.87 10.08 -5.10
N GLN A 55 -14.69 10.47 -5.59
CA GLN A 55 -14.56 11.17 -6.88
C GLN A 55 -14.91 10.27 -8.07
N ARG A 56 -14.71 8.96 -7.95
CA ARG A 56 -14.96 8.00 -9.03
C ARG A 56 -16.32 7.31 -8.93
N PHE A 57 -16.73 6.96 -7.72
CA PHE A 57 -17.90 6.11 -7.48
C PHE A 57 -18.93 6.80 -6.59
N GLY A 58 -19.04 8.14 -6.67
CA GLY A 58 -19.92 8.92 -5.80
C GLY A 58 -21.38 8.44 -5.75
N LYS A 59 -21.90 7.89 -6.85
CA LYS A 59 -23.27 7.36 -6.92
C LYS A 59 -23.47 6.06 -6.11
N ASP A 60 -22.40 5.28 -5.91
CA ASP A 60 -22.41 3.96 -5.27
C ASP A 60 -21.37 3.87 -4.14
N ILE A 61 -21.12 5.00 -3.46
CA ILE A 61 -20.02 5.15 -2.49
C ILE A 61 -20.10 4.12 -1.36
N GLY A 62 -21.31 3.82 -0.86
CA GLY A 62 -21.52 2.87 0.23
C GLY A 62 -21.16 1.43 -0.14
N ILE A 63 -21.40 1.03 -1.40
CA ILE A 63 -21.04 -0.31 -1.88
C ILE A 63 -19.53 -0.39 -2.06
N MET A 64 -18.91 0.65 -2.65
CA MET A 64 -17.48 0.65 -2.90
C MET A 64 -16.65 0.70 -1.62
N THR A 65 -17.03 1.51 -0.63
CA THR A 65 -16.34 1.51 0.67
C THR A 65 -16.51 0.19 1.41
N GLY A 66 -17.66 -0.49 1.29
CA GLY A 66 -17.89 -1.82 1.84
C GLY A 66 -16.97 -2.89 1.23
N ILE A 67 -16.87 -2.94 -0.10
CA ILE A 67 -15.98 -3.88 -0.81
C ILE A 67 -14.51 -3.60 -0.46
N ILE A 68 -14.10 -2.33 -0.45
CA ILE A 68 -12.74 -1.92 -0.08
C ILE A 68 -12.45 -2.30 1.37
N GLY A 69 -13.40 -2.10 2.28
CA GLY A 69 -13.28 -2.50 3.68
C GLY A 69 -13.10 -4.02 3.84
N ALA A 70 -13.89 -4.82 3.13
CA ALA A 70 -13.77 -6.28 3.15
C ALA A 70 -12.41 -6.75 2.58
N ALA A 71 -11.97 -6.17 1.46
CA ALA A 71 -10.67 -6.46 0.88
C ALA A 71 -9.51 -6.05 1.82
N GLY A 72 -9.63 -4.90 2.50
CA GLY A 72 -8.68 -4.44 3.50
C GLY A 72 -8.58 -5.37 4.71
N GLY A 73 -9.72 -5.87 5.21
CA GLY A 73 -9.76 -6.84 6.32
C GLY A 73 -9.12 -8.19 5.94
N LEU A 74 -9.41 -8.70 4.74
CA LEU A 74 -8.77 -9.91 4.21
C LEU A 74 -7.27 -9.72 3.99
N GLY A 75 -6.87 -8.59 3.42
CA GLY A 75 -5.45 -8.25 3.22
C GLY A 75 -4.68 -8.15 4.53
N GLY A 76 -5.24 -7.47 5.54
CA GLY A 76 -4.62 -7.33 6.86
C GLY A 76 -4.47 -8.67 7.60
N THR A 77 -5.48 -9.53 7.55
CA THR A 77 -5.42 -10.86 8.18
C THR A 77 -4.41 -11.79 7.50
N ALA A 78 -4.33 -11.75 6.17
CA ALA A 78 -3.28 -12.46 5.43
C ALA A 78 -1.87 -11.99 5.85
N LEU A 79 -1.70 -10.66 5.99
CA LEU A 79 -0.44 -10.06 6.41
C LEU A 79 0.01 -10.52 7.79
N ILE A 80 -0.89 -10.46 8.78
CA ILE A 80 -0.62 -10.93 10.15
C ILE A 80 -0.26 -12.42 10.16
N LYS A 81 -0.99 -13.24 9.40
CA LYS A 81 -0.69 -14.68 9.27
C LYS A 81 0.69 -14.92 8.68
N THR A 82 1.09 -14.20 7.64
CA THR A 82 2.42 -14.35 7.02
C THR A 82 3.55 -13.92 7.94
N LEU A 83 3.38 -12.83 8.70
CA LEU A 83 4.36 -12.39 9.70
C LEU A 83 4.47 -13.36 10.89
N GLY A 84 3.33 -13.88 11.36
CA GLY A 84 3.29 -14.89 12.42
C GLY A 84 3.94 -16.21 11.99
N TRP A 85 3.69 -16.65 10.76
CA TRP A 85 4.34 -17.82 10.18
C TRP A 85 5.85 -17.61 9.98
N SER A 86 6.28 -16.43 9.52
CA SER A 86 7.71 -16.09 9.39
C SER A 86 8.45 -16.24 10.72
N LYS A 87 7.86 -15.72 11.82
CA LYS A 87 8.45 -15.82 13.15
C LYS A 87 8.62 -17.28 13.59
N GLY A 88 7.63 -18.12 13.32
CA GLY A 88 7.66 -19.54 13.71
C GLY A 88 8.58 -20.41 12.85
N ALA A 89 8.75 -20.09 11.57
CA ALA A 89 9.52 -20.90 10.63
C ALA A 89 11.01 -20.50 10.53
N PHE A 90 11.34 -19.22 10.71
CA PHE A 90 12.69 -18.69 10.47
C PHE A 90 13.35 -18.07 11.70
N ASP A 91 12.74 -18.20 12.88
CA ASP A 91 13.16 -17.57 14.15
C ASP A 91 13.36 -16.05 14.05
N GLY A 92 12.71 -15.43 13.06
CA GLY A 92 12.92 -14.04 12.68
C GLY A 92 11.82 -13.49 11.78
N TYR A 93 11.71 -12.16 11.76
CA TYR A 93 10.67 -11.45 10.99
C TYR A 93 11.12 -11.08 9.56
N GLY A 94 12.38 -11.34 9.20
CA GLY A 94 12.97 -10.92 7.92
C GLY A 94 12.24 -11.48 6.69
N ALA A 95 11.89 -12.76 6.70
CA ALA A 95 11.16 -13.39 5.60
C ALA A 95 9.75 -12.79 5.43
N GLY A 96 9.06 -12.49 6.54
CA GLY A 96 7.78 -11.80 6.54
C GLY A 96 7.87 -10.37 5.99
N PHE A 97 8.93 -9.63 6.30
CA PHE A 97 9.18 -8.31 5.71
C PHE A 97 9.49 -8.37 4.21
N MET A 98 10.21 -9.39 3.73
CA MET A 98 10.44 -9.58 2.29
C MET A 98 9.12 -9.85 1.54
N ILE A 99 8.27 -10.72 2.08
CA ILE A 99 6.95 -11.00 1.50
C ILE A 99 6.11 -9.71 1.49
N PHE A 100 6.12 -8.95 2.59
CA PHE A 100 5.43 -7.67 2.66
C PHE A 100 5.94 -6.65 1.65
N ALA A 101 7.26 -6.53 1.48
CA ALA A 101 7.87 -5.67 0.45
C ALA A 101 7.41 -6.09 -0.96
N GLY A 102 7.36 -7.39 -1.25
CA GLY A 102 6.83 -7.93 -2.50
C GLY A 102 5.37 -7.53 -2.75
N VAL A 103 4.51 -7.66 -1.74
CA VAL A 103 3.10 -7.24 -1.83
C VAL A 103 2.98 -5.73 -2.09
N VAL A 104 3.80 -4.92 -1.44
CA VAL A 104 3.83 -3.46 -1.66
C VAL A 104 4.28 -3.12 -3.09
N LEU A 105 5.28 -3.82 -3.65
CA LEU A 105 5.69 -3.65 -5.04
C LEU A 105 4.57 -4.02 -6.02
N VAL A 106 3.83 -5.11 -5.75
CA VAL A 106 2.65 -5.49 -6.54
C VAL A 106 1.58 -4.40 -6.47
N ALA A 107 1.35 -3.81 -5.29
CA ALA A 107 0.42 -2.69 -5.14
C ALA A 107 0.85 -1.46 -5.98
N ILE A 108 2.14 -1.11 -5.97
CA ILE A 108 2.69 -0.03 -6.82
C ILE A 108 2.47 -0.33 -8.30
N ALA A 109 2.75 -1.56 -8.74
CA ALA A 109 2.54 -1.97 -10.12
C ALA A 109 1.07 -1.89 -10.53
N GLY A 110 0.16 -2.36 -9.67
CA GLY A 110 -1.29 -2.25 -9.87
C GLY A 110 -1.75 -0.80 -10.02
N ILE A 111 -1.29 0.09 -9.14
CA ILE A 111 -1.57 1.54 -9.23
C ILE A 111 -1.01 2.13 -10.53
N SER A 112 0.16 1.69 -10.99
CA SER A 112 0.74 2.13 -12.26
C SER A 112 -0.14 1.78 -13.46
N LEU A 113 -0.60 0.54 -13.52
CA LEU A 113 -1.47 0.05 -14.59
C LEU A 113 -2.82 0.75 -14.58
N VAL A 114 -3.42 0.90 -13.39
CA VAL A 114 -4.70 1.59 -13.21
C VAL A 114 -4.58 3.07 -13.55
N LYS A 115 -3.49 3.74 -13.15
CA LYS A 115 -3.22 5.13 -13.54
C LYS A 115 -3.15 5.29 -15.06
N THR A 116 -2.44 4.40 -15.76
CA THR A 116 -2.32 4.44 -17.22
C THR A 116 -3.69 4.27 -17.88
N ARG A 117 -4.48 3.31 -17.42
CA ARG A 117 -5.87 3.07 -17.87
C ARG A 117 -6.80 4.25 -17.57
N TRP A 118 -6.71 4.83 -16.38
CA TRP A 118 -7.54 5.96 -15.94
C TRP A 118 -7.19 7.23 -16.71
N ARG A 119 -5.92 7.49 -17.03
CA ARG A 119 -5.54 8.59 -17.94
C ARG A 119 -6.15 8.42 -19.33
N THR A 120 -6.20 7.20 -19.87
CA THR A 120 -6.79 6.95 -21.20
C THR A 120 -8.32 7.03 -21.24
N THR A 121 -9.02 6.66 -20.17
CA THR A 121 -10.50 6.71 -20.13
C THR A 121 -11.06 8.04 -19.60
N TRP A 122 -10.32 8.74 -18.74
CA TRP A 122 -10.68 10.09 -18.31
C TRP A 122 -10.27 11.14 -19.34
N GLY A 123 -9.10 11.02 -19.98
CA GLY A 123 -8.70 11.93 -21.07
C GLY A 123 -9.58 11.82 -22.31
N ALA A 124 -10.32 10.71 -22.48
CA ALA A 124 -11.27 10.53 -23.58
C ALA A 124 -12.67 11.10 -23.28
N ASN A 125 -13.07 11.22 -22.00
CA ASN A 125 -14.39 11.75 -21.61
C ASN A 125 -14.34 13.17 -21.03
N ALA A 126 -13.17 13.63 -20.61
CA ALA A 126 -12.94 15.02 -20.22
C ALA A 126 -11.95 15.61 -21.23
N GLY A 127 -12.44 16.46 -22.13
CA GLY A 127 -11.61 17.33 -22.97
C GLY A 127 -10.85 18.37 -22.14
N GLY A 128 -10.03 17.91 -21.20
CA GLY A 128 -9.31 18.71 -20.21
C GLY A 128 -7.82 18.57 -20.40
N ILE A 129 -7.21 19.70 -20.72
CA ILE A 129 -5.82 19.91 -21.11
C ILE A 129 -4.84 19.31 -20.08
N ILE A 130 -3.81 18.66 -20.64
CA ILE A 130 -2.56 18.17 -20.05
C ILE A 130 -1.93 19.06 -18.98
#